data_AF-A0A285HXK6-F1
#
_entry.id   AF-A0A285HXK6-F1
#
_cell.length_a   1.000
_cell.length_b   1.000
_cell.length_c   1.000
_cell.angle_alpha   90.00
_cell.angle_beta   90.00
_cell.angle_gamma   90.00
#
_symmetry.space_group_name_H-M   'P 1'
#
loop_
_entity.id
_entity.type
_entity.pdbx_description
1 polymer ?
#
loop_
_entity_poly.entity_id
_entity_poly.type
_entity_poly.pdbx_seq_one_letter_code
_entity_poly.pdbx_strand_id
1 'polypeptide(L)'
;MSVQVHIPAQFVATGWGTPTVCARHGQPAVEHKKTRFISRVQGWAYLLLLAGALPFLIFVFATRKTVESPAWPFCAQCAQRRKKGLTIGLSVIAVGVLCVLLLDAAPDNADAPLTFLAILAFLAGYIIAIRGANRMIVANGQVHEKGQFVSFPKAHEAFAAQATQAQQAAAHHHATQAAYHHAAQLQTAPPQPAPFQANPPQPTPFQAVPPQPQPYAQPHPPLPDTTTGAGDTTPPTPAS
;
A
#
# COMPACT_ATOMS: atom_id res chain seq x y z
N MET A 1 -12.14 -13.39 -2.29
CA MET A 1 -12.83 -12.08 -2.36
C MET A 1 -11.78 -10.98 -2.26
N SER A 2 -12.12 -9.69 -2.43
CA SER A 2 -11.15 -8.60 -2.24
C SER A 2 -11.41 -7.88 -0.92
N VAL A 3 -10.36 -7.66 -0.14
CA VAL A 3 -10.41 -6.99 1.16
C VAL A 3 -9.63 -5.68 1.10
N GLN A 4 -10.04 -4.72 1.91
CA GLN A 4 -9.34 -3.44 2.06
C GLN A 4 -8.26 -3.59 3.12
N VAL A 5 -7.02 -3.20 2.80
CA VAL A 5 -5.88 -3.27 3.72
C VAL A 5 -5.20 -1.91 3.80
N HIS A 6 -4.91 -1.46 5.02
CA HIS A 6 -4.14 -0.25 5.27
C HIS A 6 -2.81 -0.63 5.89
N ILE A 7 -1.69 -0.32 5.22
CA ILE A 7 -0.34 -0.58 5.72
C ILE A 7 0.29 0.76 6.10
N PRO A 8 0.85 0.91 7.31
CA PRO A 8 1.57 2.12 7.68
C PRO A 8 2.69 2.44 6.69
N ALA A 9 2.78 3.69 6.24
CA ALA A 9 3.71 4.10 5.20
C ALA A 9 5.17 3.83 5.60
N GLN A 10 5.49 3.92 6.89
CA GLN A 10 6.82 3.58 7.40
C GLN A 10 7.20 2.12 7.14
N PHE A 11 6.26 1.17 7.21
CA PHE A 11 6.55 -0.26 6.93
C PHE A 11 6.79 -0.47 5.45
N VAL A 12 6.00 0.18 4.61
CA VAL A 12 6.17 0.14 3.16
C VAL A 12 7.51 0.76 2.75
N ALA A 13 7.89 1.88 3.36
CA ALA A 13 9.11 2.63 3.06
C ALA A 13 10.39 1.91 3.49
N THR A 14 10.39 1.28 4.66
CA THR A 14 11.53 0.49 5.14
C THR A 14 11.58 -0.90 4.53
N GLY A 15 10.47 -1.37 3.94
CA GLY A 15 10.30 -2.75 3.48
C GLY A 15 10.04 -3.73 4.62
N TRP A 16 9.98 -3.27 5.87
CA TRP A 16 9.74 -4.13 7.03
C TRP A 16 8.32 -4.69 7.00
N GLY A 17 8.17 -6.00 7.20
CA GLY A 17 6.86 -6.65 7.19
C GLY A 17 6.15 -6.63 5.83
N THR A 18 6.89 -6.40 4.73
CA THR A 18 6.31 -6.48 3.38
C THR A 18 5.86 -7.92 3.11
N PRO A 19 4.58 -8.16 2.77
CA PRO A 19 4.10 -9.50 2.45
C PRO A 19 4.92 -10.15 1.33
N THR A 20 5.07 -11.48 1.38
CA THR A 20 5.79 -12.26 0.35
C THR A 20 4.90 -12.62 -0.83
N VAL A 21 3.61 -12.30 -0.75
CA VAL A 21 2.61 -12.50 -1.81
C VAL A 21 2.22 -11.18 -2.47
N CYS A 22 1.79 -11.25 -3.73
CA CYS A 22 1.37 -10.07 -4.47
C CYS A 22 0.02 -9.53 -3.96
N ALA A 23 -0.07 -8.22 -3.72
CA ALA A 23 -1.29 -7.56 -3.24
C ALA A 23 -2.54 -7.83 -4.10
N ARG A 24 -2.38 -7.95 -5.42
CA ARG A 24 -3.51 -8.09 -6.35
C ARG A 24 -4.04 -9.52 -6.48
N HIS A 25 -3.14 -10.50 -6.52
CA HIS A 25 -3.50 -11.89 -6.86
C HIS A 25 -3.26 -12.88 -5.71
N GLY A 26 -2.61 -12.47 -4.62
CA GLY A 26 -2.30 -13.35 -3.48
C GLY A 26 -1.25 -14.44 -3.78
N GLN A 27 -0.71 -14.47 -4.99
CA GLN A 27 0.29 -15.45 -5.40
C GLN A 27 1.69 -15.08 -4.88
N PRO A 28 2.57 -16.06 -4.66
CA PRO A 28 3.96 -15.82 -4.30
C PRO A 28 4.66 -14.84 -5.25
N ALA A 29 5.47 -13.95 -4.68
CA ALA A 29 6.26 -13.00 -5.45
C ALA A 29 7.36 -13.74 -6.23
N VAL A 30 7.45 -13.46 -7.53
CA VAL A 30 8.56 -13.92 -8.39
C VAL A 30 9.60 -12.82 -8.59
N GLU A 31 9.19 -11.56 -8.40
CA GLU A 31 10.05 -10.39 -8.51
C GLU A 31 9.77 -9.42 -7.37
N HIS A 32 10.83 -8.89 -6.76
CA HIS A 32 10.75 -7.77 -5.83
C HIS A 32 11.35 -6.54 -6.49
N LYS A 33 10.58 -5.44 -6.56
CA LYS A 33 11.00 -4.24 -7.29
C LYS A 33 10.63 -2.97 -6.55
N LYS A 34 11.52 -1.98 -6.64
CA LYS A 34 11.24 -0.62 -6.18
C LYS A 34 9.97 -0.06 -6.81
N THR A 35 9.04 0.38 -5.95
CA THR A 35 7.71 0.85 -6.34
C THR A 35 7.35 2.09 -5.55
N ARG A 36 6.95 3.14 -6.27
CA ARG A 36 6.52 4.42 -5.68
C ARG A 36 5.00 4.47 -5.61
N PHE A 37 4.46 4.51 -4.40
CA PHE A 37 3.06 4.81 -4.14
C PHE A 37 2.87 6.31 -4.04
N ILE A 38 1.74 6.78 -4.54
CA ILE A 38 1.47 8.21 -4.73
C ILE A 38 0.07 8.51 -4.19
N SER A 39 -0.10 9.65 -3.55
CA SER A 39 -1.42 10.15 -3.13
C SER A 39 -2.30 10.54 -4.32
N ARG A 40 -3.62 10.42 -4.15
CA ARG A 40 -4.58 10.97 -5.13
C ARG A 40 -4.51 12.50 -5.12
N VAL A 41 -4.65 13.10 -6.30
CA VAL A 41 -4.89 14.55 -6.42
C VAL A 41 -6.27 14.83 -5.85
N GLN A 42 -6.40 15.89 -5.05
CA GLN A 42 -7.68 16.26 -4.47
C GLN A 42 -8.65 16.68 -5.58
N GLY A 43 -9.91 16.27 -5.52
CA GLY A 43 -10.88 16.52 -6.60
C GLY A 43 -11.06 18.01 -6.92
N TRP A 44 -10.97 18.88 -5.92
CA TRP A 44 -11.05 20.33 -6.11
C TRP A 44 -9.86 20.91 -6.87
N ALA A 45 -8.70 20.23 -6.90
CA ALA A 45 -7.54 20.74 -7.60
C ALA A 45 -7.76 20.86 -9.11
N TYR A 46 -8.71 20.10 -9.68
CA TYR A 46 -9.09 20.26 -11.09
C TYR A 46 -9.70 21.63 -11.40
N LEU A 47 -10.19 22.38 -10.40
CA LEU A 47 -10.63 23.77 -10.60
C LEU A 47 -9.45 24.69 -10.99
N LEU A 48 -8.23 24.41 -10.51
CA LEU A 48 -7.04 25.16 -10.94
C LEU A 48 -6.76 24.98 -12.43
N LEU A 49 -7.22 23.89 -13.06
CA LEU A 49 -7.07 23.69 -14.49
C LEU A 49 -7.80 24.77 -15.30
N LEU A 50 -8.93 25.28 -14.78
CA LEU A 50 -9.68 26.40 -15.41
C LEU A 50 -8.90 27.71 -15.33
N ALA A 51 -8.10 27.91 -14.28
CA ALA A 51 -7.19 29.04 -14.16
C ALA A 51 -5.92 28.88 -15.02
N GLY A 52 -5.63 27.65 -15.46
CA GLY A 52 -4.54 27.32 -16.37
C GLY A 52 -3.78 26.06 -15.95
N ALA A 53 -3.08 25.45 -16.91
CA ALA A 53 -2.30 24.24 -16.66
C ALA A 53 -1.12 24.47 -15.70
N LEU A 54 -0.47 25.64 -15.76
CA LEU A 54 0.70 25.95 -14.93
C LEU A 54 0.40 25.96 -13.42
N PRO A 55 -0.58 26.74 -12.89
CA PRO A 55 -0.88 26.73 -11.45
C PRO A 55 -1.36 25.35 -10.98
N PHE A 56 -2.11 24.62 -11.83
CA PHE A 56 -2.49 23.24 -11.57
C PHE A 56 -1.28 22.32 -11.37
N LEU A 57 -0.30 22.36 -12.29
CA LEU A 57 0.91 21.54 -12.20
C LEU A 57 1.72 21.87 -10.95
N ILE A 58 1.92 23.15 -10.63
CA ILE A 58 2.63 23.59 -9.41
C ILE A 58 1.95 22.99 -8.18
N PHE A 59 0.62 23.12 -8.07
CA PHE A 59 -0.14 22.61 -6.95
C PHE A 59 -0.06 21.07 -6.83
N VAL A 60 -0.21 20.36 -7.95
CA VAL A 60 -0.10 18.89 -7.97
C VAL A 60 1.28 18.44 -7.53
N PHE A 61 2.36 19.04 -8.04
CA PHE A 61 3.71 18.67 -7.63
C PHE A 61 3.99 18.99 -6.16
N ALA A 62 3.48 20.11 -5.63
CA ALA A 62 3.69 20.51 -4.25
C ALA A 62 2.92 19.64 -3.22
N THR A 63 1.70 19.20 -3.56
CA THR A 63 0.83 18.46 -2.63
C THR A 63 0.95 16.95 -2.72
N ARG A 64 1.57 16.44 -3.78
CA ARG A 64 1.73 15.00 -4.01
C ARG A 64 2.70 14.39 -3.01
N LYS A 65 2.18 13.54 -2.14
CA LYS A 65 2.99 12.72 -1.24
C LYS A 65 3.32 11.39 -1.91
N THR A 66 4.57 10.97 -1.76
CA THR A 66 5.07 9.73 -2.34
C THR A 66 5.70 8.88 -1.25
N VAL A 67 5.32 7.60 -1.21
CA VAL A 67 5.93 6.59 -0.34
C VAL A 67 6.60 5.58 -1.24
N GLU A 68 7.88 5.34 -1.05
CA GLU A 68 8.66 4.47 -1.92
C GLU A 68 9.02 3.18 -1.21
N SER A 69 8.58 2.04 -1.76
CA SER A 69 8.97 0.73 -1.26
C SER A 69 10.21 0.23 -2.00
N PRO A 70 11.26 -0.24 -1.31
CA PRO A 70 12.49 -0.70 -1.95
C PRO A 70 12.30 -2.02 -2.72
N ALA A 71 11.43 -2.90 -2.24
CA ALA A 71 11.33 -4.29 -2.70
C ALA A 71 9.87 -4.79 -2.70
N TRP A 72 9.00 -4.16 -3.49
CA TRP A 72 7.58 -4.55 -3.53
C TRP A 72 7.37 -5.88 -4.27
N PRO A 73 6.56 -6.83 -3.73
CA PRO A 73 6.31 -8.15 -4.31
C PRO A 73 5.40 -8.10 -5.55
N PHE A 74 5.85 -8.70 -6.65
CA PHE A 74 5.07 -8.93 -7.86
C PHE A 74 5.04 -10.42 -8.22
N CYS A 75 3.85 -10.95 -8.50
CA CYS A 75 3.69 -12.33 -9.00
C CYS A 75 3.88 -12.41 -10.53
N ALA A 76 4.02 -13.64 -11.05
CA ALA A 76 4.23 -13.90 -12.48
C ALA A 76 3.10 -13.31 -13.36
N GLN A 77 1.85 -13.37 -12.90
CA GLN A 77 0.72 -12.78 -13.63
C GLN A 77 0.82 -11.26 -13.75
N CYS A 78 1.27 -10.57 -12.68
CA CYS A 78 1.52 -9.14 -12.72
C CYS A 78 2.66 -8.78 -13.69
N ALA A 79 3.74 -9.55 -13.68
CA ALA A 79 4.86 -9.38 -14.61
C ALA A 79 4.42 -9.60 -16.07
N GLN A 80 3.61 -10.64 -16.34
CA GLN A 80 3.10 -10.92 -17.69
C GLN A 80 2.13 -9.84 -18.17
N ARG A 81 1.22 -9.36 -17.32
CA ARG A 81 0.31 -8.24 -17.67
C ARG A 81 1.10 -6.97 -18.02
N ARG A 82 2.19 -6.69 -17.30
CA ARG A 82 3.09 -5.57 -17.60
C ARG A 82 3.78 -5.74 -18.95
N LYS A 83 4.34 -6.91 -19.24
CA LYS A 83 4.96 -7.22 -20.54
C LYS A 83 3.95 -7.07 -21.70
N LYS A 84 2.72 -7.58 -21.52
CA LYS A 84 1.63 -7.44 -22.50
C LYS A 84 1.23 -5.97 -22.70
N GLY A 85 1.05 -5.20 -21.62
CA GLY A 85 0.71 -3.78 -21.73
C GLY A 85 1.79 -2.95 -22.43
N LEU A 86 3.06 -3.23 -22.15
CA LEU A 86 4.19 -2.54 -22.78
C LEU A 86 4.34 -2.91 -24.26
N THR A 87 4.19 -4.20 -24.61
CA THR A 87 4.26 -4.65 -26.01
C THR A 87 3.11 -4.08 -26.84
N ILE A 88 1.87 -4.09 -26.33
CA ILE A 88 0.71 -3.46 -26.99
C ILE A 88 0.92 -1.95 -27.14
N GLY A 89 1.38 -1.27 -26.08
CA GLY A 89 1.64 0.16 -26.13
C GLY A 89 2.70 0.51 -27.18
N LEU A 90 3.82 -0.21 -27.20
CA LEU A 90 4.89 -0.02 -28.18
C LEU A 90 4.45 -0.35 -29.61
N SER A 91 3.65 -1.39 -29.83
CA SER A 91 3.15 -1.72 -31.17
C SER A 91 2.23 -0.63 -31.70
N VAL A 92 1.35 -0.06 -30.87
CA VAL A 92 0.48 1.05 -31.27
C VAL A 92 1.30 2.31 -31.58
N ILE A 93 2.33 2.61 -30.78
CA ILE A 93 3.25 3.73 -31.07
C ILE A 93 3.97 3.51 -32.41
N ALA A 94 4.52 2.32 -32.64
CA ALA A 94 5.26 2.01 -33.86
C ALA A 94 4.37 2.15 -35.11
N VAL A 95 3.14 1.64 -35.07
CA VAL A 95 2.16 1.80 -36.15
C VAL A 95 1.79 3.28 -36.33
N GLY A 96 1.55 4.02 -35.25
CA GLY A 96 1.26 5.45 -35.32
C GLY A 96 2.38 6.26 -35.99
N VAL A 97 3.64 6.00 -35.60
CA VAL A 97 4.82 6.64 -36.22
C VAL A 97 4.93 6.25 -37.69
N LEU A 98 4.76 4.98 -38.03
CA LEU A 98 4.80 4.51 -39.41
C LEU A 98 3.73 5.19 -40.28
N CYS A 99 2.51 5.34 -39.78
CA CYS A 99 1.45 6.06 -40.49
C CYS A 99 1.81 7.52 -40.76
N VAL A 100 2.40 8.23 -39.77
CA VAL A 100 2.84 9.62 -39.97
C VAL A 100 3.91 9.70 -41.05
N LEU A 101 4.90 8.81 -41.03
CA LEU A 101 5.98 8.79 -42.03
C LEU A 101 5.48 8.46 -43.45
N LEU A 102 4.48 7.58 -43.57
CA LEU A 102 3.88 7.25 -44.86
C LEU A 102 3.02 8.39 -45.41
N LEU A 103 2.33 9.14 -44.55
CA LEU A 103 1.55 10.31 -44.94
C LEU A 103 2.45 11.45 -45.43
N ASP A 104 3.59 11.70 -44.77
CA ASP A 104 4.54 12.74 -45.18
C ASP A 104 5.18 12.48 -46.56
N ALA A 105 5.22 11.21 -46.97
CA ALA A 105 5.72 10.81 -48.29
C ALA A 105 4.67 10.89 -49.41
N ALA A 106 3.39 11.13 -49.09
CA ALA A 106 2.31 11.15 -50.06
C ALA A 106 2.17 12.54 -50.70
N PRO A 107 2.18 12.65 -52.05
CA PRO A 107 1.90 13.91 -52.72
C PRO A 107 0.39 14.16 -52.79
N ASP A 108 -0.15 15.00 -51.91
CA ASP A 108 -1.31 15.91 -52.09
C ASP A 108 -1.99 16.24 -50.74
N ASN A 109 -2.37 17.51 -50.55
CA ASN A 109 -2.63 18.17 -49.27
C ASN A 109 -3.95 17.79 -48.53
N ALA A 110 -4.46 16.56 -48.67
CA ALA A 110 -5.74 16.13 -48.10
C ALA A 110 -5.63 15.40 -46.74
N ASP A 111 -4.47 15.49 -46.07
CA ASP A 111 -4.11 14.55 -45.00
C ASP A 111 -4.42 15.01 -43.57
N ALA A 112 -4.94 16.22 -43.38
CA ALA A 112 -5.21 16.77 -42.04
C ALA A 112 -5.96 15.82 -41.09
N PRO A 113 -7.06 15.13 -41.50
CA PRO A 113 -7.74 14.18 -40.60
C PRO A 113 -6.93 12.90 -40.33
N LEU A 114 -6.18 12.41 -41.32
CA LEU A 114 -5.34 11.21 -41.21
C LEU A 114 -4.15 11.46 -40.28
N THR A 115 -3.49 12.61 -40.42
CA THR A 115 -2.42 13.06 -39.54
C THR A 115 -2.93 13.25 -38.11
N PHE A 116 -4.11 13.84 -37.93
CA PHE A 116 -4.72 13.97 -36.59
C PHE A 116 -5.01 12.59 -35.96
N LEU A 117 -5.56 11.65 -36.73
CA LEU A 117 -5.85 10.30 -36.26
C LEU A 117 -4.55 9.54 -35.91
N ALA A 118 -3.48 9.73 -36.69
CA ALA A 118 -2.17 9.16 -36.40
C ALA A 118 -1.56 9.73 -35.10
N ILE A 119 -1.70 11.04 -34.85
CA ILE A 119 -1.30 11.69 -33.60
C ILE A 119 -2.10 11.14 -32.41
N LEU A 120 -3.42 10.98 -32.56
CA LEU A 120 -4.26 10.39 -31.51
C LEU A 120 -3.88 8.94 -31.23
N ALA A 121 -3.62 8.14 -32.27
CA ALA A 121 -3.15 6.76 -32.13
C ALA A 121 -1.79 6.70 -31.40
N PHE A 122 -0.86 7.60 -31.75
CA PHE A 122 0.42 7.74 -31.07
C PHE A 122 0.24 8.10 -29.59
N LEU A 123 -0.60 9.10 -29.27
CA LEU A 123 -0.90 9.50 -27.89
C LEU A 123 -1.56 8.36 -27.10
N ALA A 124 -2.51 7.65 -27.70
CA ALA A 124 -3.16 6.50 -27.08
C ALA A 124 -2.14 5.38 -26.80
N GLY A 125 -1.28 5.05 -27.77
CA GLY A 125 -0.18 4.10 -27.61
C GLY A 125 0.78 4.51 -26.49
N TYR A 126 1.16 5.80 -26.44
CA TYR A 126 2.02 6.36 -25.40
C TYR A 126 1.40 6.24 -24.00
N ILE A 127 0.11 6.59 -23.84
CA ILE A 127 -0.62 6.46 -22.58
C ILE A 127 -0.69 4.98 -22.15
N ILE A 128 -1.00 4.06 -23.07
CA ILE A 128 -1.05 2.62 -22.79
C ILE A 128 0.34 2.11 -22.36
N ALA A 129 1.40 2.50 -23.07
CA ALA A 129 2.78 2.11 -22.76
C ALA A 129 3.20 2.59 -21.37
N ILE A 130 2.93 3.86 -21.02
CA ILE A 130 3.23 4.41 -19.69
C ILE A 130 2.45 3.69 -18.61
N ARG A 131 1.15 3.46 -18.81
CA ARG A 131 0.30 2.75 -17.83
C ARG A 131 0.76 1.31 -17.64
N GLY A 132 1.16 0.63 -18.71
CA GLY A 132 1.71 -0.72 -18.68
C GLY A 132 3.07 -0.77 -17.96
N ALA A 133 3.92 0.24 -18.18
CA ALA A 133 5.24 0.33 -17.54
C ALA A 133 5.14 0.67 -16.04
N ASN A 134 4.11 1.40 -15.62
CA ASN A 134 3.95 1.91 -14.26
C ASN A 134 3.55 0.81 -13.26
N ARG A 135 4.54 0.38 -12.47
CA ARG A 135 4.38 -0.64 -11.41
C ARG A 135 3.37 -0.25 -10.33
N MET A 136 3.17 1.04 -10.08
CA MET A 136 2.22 1.51 -9.07
C MET A 136 0.78 1.08 -9.39
N ILE A 137 0.38 1.18 -10.66
CA ILE A 137 -0.98 0.80 -11.10
C ILE A 137 -1.21 -0.70 -10.89
N VAL A 138 -0.18 -1.51 -11.08
CA VAL A 138 -0.25 -2.96 -10.89
C VAL A 138 -0.34 -3.34 -9.42
N ALA A 139 0.39 -2.66 -8.55
CA ALA A 139 0.34 -2.86 -7.10
C ALA A 139 -0.99 -2.40 -6.48
N ASN A 140 -1.73 -1.49 -7.14
CA ASN A 140 -3.02 -0.95 -6.69
C ASN A 140 -3.01 -0.32 -5.29
N GLY A 141 -1.83 0.16 -4.85
CA GLY A 141 -1.67 0.89 -3.59
C GLY A 141 -1.82 2.40 -3.78
N GLN A 142 -2.44 3.06 -2.82
CA GLN A 142 -2.65 4.51 -2.83
C GLN A 142 -2.31 5.09 -1.46
N VAL A 143 -1.55 6.18 -1.46
CA VAL A 143 -1.18 6.86 -0.22
C VAL A 143 -2.38 7.67 0.28
N HIS A 144 -2.79 7.43 1.52
CA HIS A 144 -3.89 8.11 2.21
C HIS A 144 -3.36 8.97 3.37
N GLU A 145 -4.21 9.85 3.90
CA GLU A 145 -3.97 10.61 5.15
C GLU A 145 -2.62 11.30 5.22
N LYS A 146 -2.34 12.17 4.24
CA LYS A 146 -1.11 12.98 4.18
C LYS A 146 0.19 12.16 4.14
N GLY A 147 0.15 10.86 3.82
CA GLY A 147 1.35 10.03 3.78
C GLY A 147 1.48 9.03 4.92
N GLN A 148 0.51 8.92 5.82
CA GLN A 148 0.61 8.01 6.97
C GLN A 148 0.36 6.55 6.61
N PHE A 149 -0.50 6.27 5.64
CA PHE A 149 -0.86 4.89 5.26
C PHE A 149 -0.85 4.70 3.75
N VAL A 150 -0.50 3.49 3.31
CA VAL A 150 -0.74 3.02 1.96
C VAL A 150 -1.95 2.09 2.01
N SER A 151 -3.03 2.52 1.37
CA SER A 151 -4.30 1.79 1.24
C SER A 151 -4.30 0.91 0.00
N PHE A 152 -4.81 -0.30 0.15
CA PHE A 152 -5.01 -1.27 -0.92
C PHE A 152 -6.50 -1.63 -0.94
N PRO A 153 -7.34 -0.92 -1.72
CA PRO A 153 -8.80 -1.08 -1.68
C PRO A 153 -9.28 -2.42 -2.22
N LYS A 154 -8.45 -3.13 -2.98
CA LYS A 154 -8.75 -4.44 -3.57
C LYS A 154 -7.58 -5.39 -3.38
N ALA A 155 -7.14 -5.57 -2.14
CA ALA A 155 -6.11 -6.54 -1.82
C ALA A 155 -6.69 -7.96 -1.80
N HIS A 156 -5.87 -8.94 -2.12
CA HIS A 156 -6.19 -10.35 -1.94
C HIS A 156 -6.12 -10.75 -0.46
N GLU A 157 -6.96 -11.68 -0.01
CA GLU A 157 -7.03 -12.13 1.39
C GLU A 157 -5.68 -12.66 1.93
N ALA A 158 -4.97 -13.48 1.15
CA ALA A 158 -3.61 -13.94 1.52
C ALA A 158 -2.63 -12.78 1.78
N PHE A 159 -2.71 -11.70 1.01
CA PHE A 159 -1.89 -10.50 1.23
C PHE A 159 -2.31 -9.77 2.50
N ALA A 160 -3.63 -9.66 2.73
CA ALA A 160 -4.17 -9.05 3.93
C ALA A 160 -3.76 -9.79 5.19
N ALA A 161 -3.87 -11.13 5.20
CA ALA A 161 -3.47 -11.97 6.32
C ALA A 161 -2.00 -11.74 6.70
N GLN A 162 -1.09 -11.75 5.72
CA GLN A 162 0.33 -11.48 5.96
C GLN A 162 0.59 -10.04 6.42
N ALA A 163 -0.12 -9.05 5.84
CA ALA A 163 0.01 -7.66 6.25
C ALA A 163 -0.46 -7.44 7.69
N THR A 164 -1.58 -8.04 8.09
CA THR A 164 -2.09 -8.01 9.47
C THR A 164 -1.14 -8.70 10.44
N GLN A 165 -0.62 -9.88 10.07
CA GLN A 165 0.38 -10.59 10.89
C GLN A 165 1.63 -9.74 11.11
N ALA A 166 2.15 -9.10 10.06
CA ALA A 166 3.29 -8.20 10.16
C ALA A 166 3.00 -6.99 11.08
N GLN A 167 1.80 -6.41 10.99
CA GLN A 167 1.40 -5.30 11.85
C GLN A 167 1.29 -5.72 13.32
N GLN A 168 0.71 -6.88 13.59
CA GLN A 168 0.61 -7.43 14.95
C GLN A 168 2.00 -7.68 15.53
N ALA A 169 2.90 -8.30 14.75
CA ALA A 169 4.29 -8.49 15.16
C ALA A 169 4.97 -7.15 15.51
N ALA A 170 4.74 -6.11 14.72
CA ALA A 170 5.29 -4.77 14.96
C ALA A 170 4.76 -4.19 16.27
N ALA A 171 3.45 -4.29 16.48
CA ALA A 171 2.80 -3.81 17.69
C ALA A 171 3.37 -4.51 18.93
N HIS A 172 3.60 -5.83 18.85
CA HIS A 172 4.25 -6.59 19.92
C HIS A 172 5.69 -6.09 20.18
N HIS A 173 6.49 -5.88 19.14
CA HIS A 173 7.85 -5.34 19.30
C HIS A 173 7.88 -3.94 19.93
N HIS A 174 6.95 -3.06 19.55
CA HIS A 174 6.86 -1.74 20.18
C HIS A 174 6.40 -1.81 21.64
N ALA A 175 5.44 -2.69 21.96
CA ALA A 175 4.97 -2.88 23.33
C ALA A 175 6.08 -3.41 24.25
N THR A 176 6.87 -4.39 23.78
CA THR A 176 8.00 -4.90 24.57
C THR A 176 9.08 -3.84 24.76
N GLN A 177 9.44 -3.09 23.72
CA GLN A 177 10.40 -1.98 23.84
C GLN A 177 9.93 -0.92 24.84
N ALA A 178 8.66 -0.52 24.79
CA ALA A 178 8.09 0.43 25.74
C ALA A 178 8.18 -0.08 27.19
N ALA A 179 7.90 -1.36 27.42
CA ALA A 179 8.04 -1.99 28.73
C ALA A 179 9.51 -1.99 29.22
N TYR A 180 10.48 -2.30 28.34
CA TYR A 180 11.90 -2.21 28.68
C TYR A 180 12.33 -0.79 29.04
N HIS A 181 11.90 0.22 28.28
CA HIS A 181 12.21 1.62 28.58
C HIS A 181 11.60 2.07 29.91
N HIS A 182 10.36 1.66 30.21
CA HIS A 182 9.73 1.99 31.48
C HIS A 182 10.44 1.32 32.67
N ALA A 183 10.80 0.05 32.54
CA ALA A 183 11.55 -0.67 33.57
C ALA A 183 12.94 -0.04 33.82
N ALA A 184 13.64 0.38 32.76
CA ALA A 184 14.93 1.06 32.87
C ALA A 184 14.80 2.42 33.60
N GLN A 185 13.74 3.18 33.33
CA GLN A 185 13.51 4.46 34.01
C GLN A 185 13.32 4.30 35.53
N LEU A 186 12.60 3.26 35.96
CA LEU A 186 12.39 2.98 37.38
C LEU A 186 13.69 2.61 38.11
N GLN A 187 14.66 2.00 37.42
CA GLN A 187 15.96 1.64 38.00
C GLN A 187 16.89 2.86 38.13
N THR A 188 16.78 3.83 37.23
CA THR A 188 17.61 5.05 37.25
C THR A 188 17.03 6.19 38.09
N ALA A 189 15.83 6.02 38.65
CA ALA A 189 15.28 7.01 39.56
C ALA A 189 16.24 7.14 40.75
N PRO A 190 16.81 8.33 41.03
CA PRO A 190 17.69 8.52 42.16
C PRO A 190 16.96 8.05 43.43
N PRO A 191 17.64 7.36 44.36
CA PRO A 191 17.02 6.91 45.60
C PRO A 191 16.30 8.11 46.19
N GLN A 192 14.96 8.01 46.28
CA GLN A 192 14.14 9.06 46.85
C GLN A 192 14.75 9.37 48.22
N PRO A 193 15.15 10.62 48.50
CA PRO A 193 15.70 10.96 49.80
C PRO A 193 14.69 10.47 50.84
N ALA A 194 15.18 9.66 51.79
CA ALA A 194 14.34 9.04 52.81
C ALA A 194 13.38 10.10 53.34
N PRO A 195 12.06 9.86 53.32
CA PRO A 195 11.11 10.87 53.76
C PRO A 195 11.53 11.30 55.16
N PHE A 196 11.82 12.60 55.32
CA PHE A 196 12.02 13.18 56.63
C PHE A 196 10.81 12.77 57.47
N GLN A 197 11.07 12.02 58.54
CA GLN A 197 10.06 11.43 59.42
C GLN A 197 9.41 12.57 60.20
N ALA A 198 8.49 13.29 59.55
CA ALA A 198 7.63 14.26 60.21
C ALA A 198 6.62 13.50 61.09
N ASN A 199 6.34 14.09 62.26
CA ASN A 199 5.49 13.60 63.34
C ASN A 199 4.28 12.73 62.90
N PRO A 200 3.90 11.72 63.69
CA PRO A 200 2.78 10.84 63.39
C PRO A 200 1.49 11.66 63.14
N PRO A 201 0.81 11.45 61.99
CA PRO A 201 -0.44 12.14 61.68
C PRO A 201 -1.54 11.67 62.63
N GLN A 202 -2.32 12.63 63.13
CA GLN A 202 -3.54 12.35 63.88
C GLN A 202 -4.57 11.61 63.00
N PRO A 203 -5.34 10.67 63.56
CA PRO A 203 -6.30 9.86 62.81
C PRO A 203 -7.41 10.74 62.24
N THR A 204 -7.54 10.77 60.92
CA THR A 204 -8.69 11.37 60.23
C THR A 204 -9.84 10.37 60.11
N PRO A 205 -11.10 10.83 60.17
CA PRO A 205 -12.28 9.97 60.10
C PRO A 205 -12.44 9.34 58.72
N PHE A 206 -12.86 8.07 58.73
CA PHE A 206 -13.08 7.21 57.56
C PHE A 206 -13.97 7.88 56.50
N GLN A 207 -13.40 8.14 55.32
CA GLN A 207 -14.16 8.39 54.09
C GLN A 207 -14.35 7.06 53.35
N ALA A 208 -15.60 6.70 53.09
CA ALA A 208 -15.98 5.52 52.33
C ALA A 208 -15.47 5.63 50.88
N VAL A 209 -14.65 4.67 50.46
CA VAL A 209 -14.17 4.55 49.08
C VAL A 209 -15.34 4.11 48.20
N PRO A 210 -15.70 4.87 47.15
CA PRO A 210 -16.72 4.43 46.21
C PRO A 210 -16.25 3.19 45.44
N PRO A 211 -17.16 2.23 45.15
CA PRO A 211 -16.82 0.98 44.48
C PRO A 211 -16.23 1.26 43.10
N GLN A 212 -15.08 0.63 42.80
CA GLN A 212 -14.48 0.73 41.48
C GLN A 212 -15.36 0.07 40.41
N PRO A 213 -15.54 0.69 39.24
CA PRO A 213 -16.25 0.08 38.13
C PRO A 213 -15.50 -1.17 37.66
N GLN A 214 -16.22 -2.29 37.63
CA GLN A 214 -15.73 -3.59 37.14
C GLN A 214 -15.25 -3.44 35.68
N PRO A 215 -14.04 -3.94 35.33
CA PRO A 215 -13.59 -3.97 33.95
C PRO A 215 -14.57 -4.79 33.11
N TYR A 216 -15.13 -4.19 32.06
CA TYR A 216 -15.96 -4.91 31.10
C TYR A 216 -15.14 -6.04 30.48
N ALA A 217 -15.62 -7.27 30.63
CA ALA A 217 -15.05 -8.46 30.02
C ALA A 217 -14.97 -8.25 28.50
N GLN A 218 -13.74 -8.24 27.98
CA GLN A 218 -13.52 -8.21 26.54
C GLN A 218 -14.07 -9.52 25.95
N PRO A 219 -14.93 -9.47 24.92
CA PRO A 219 -15.42 -10.67 24.26
C PRO A 219 -14.23 -11.43 23.66
N HIS A 220 -14.06 -12.69 24.07
CA HIS A 220 -13.09 -13.59 23.47
C HIS A 220 -13.37 -13.72 21.95
N PRO A 221 -12.35 -13.58 21.09
CA PRO A 221 -12.52 -13.88 19.68
C PRO A 221 -12.91 -15.36 19.52
N PRO A 222 -13.85 -15.68 18.62
CA PRO A 222 -14.25 -17.06 18.37
C PRO A 222 -13.04 -17.88 17.92
N LEU A 223 -12.88 -19.06 18.53
CA LEU A 223 -11.88 -20.05 18.17
C LEU A 223 -12.04 -20.42 16.69
N PRO A 224 -10.93 -20.54 15.93
CA PRO A 224 -11.00 -21.02 14.56
C PRO A 224 -11.50 -22.47 14.55
N ASP A 225 -12.61 -22.71 13.88
CA ASP A 225 -13.15 -24.05 13.61
C ASP A 225 -12.10 -24.87 12.87
N THR A 226 -11.43 -25.76 13.59
CA THR A 226 -10.51 -26.77 13.08
C THR A 226 -11.33 -27.95 12.56
N THR A 227 -12.18 -27.71 11.56
CA THR A 227 -12.73 -28.79 10.74
C THR A 227 -11.71 -29.12 9.66
N THR A 228 -10.77 -29.96 10.06
CA THR A 228 -9.82 -30.66 9.21
C THR A 228 -10.60 -31.47 8.16
N GLY A 229 -10.73 -30.92 6.96
CA GLY A 229 -11.15 -31.67 5.79
C GLY A 229 -10.04 -32.64 5.40
N ALA A 230 -10.21 -33.91 5.77
CA ALA A 230 -9.47 -35.03 5.21
C ALA A 230 -9.86 -35.13 3.72
N GLY A 231 -9.08 -34.50 2.86
CA GLY A 231 -9.19 -34.62 1.40
C GLY A 231 -8.39 -35.82 0.92
N ASP A 232 -9.12 -36.83 0.46
CA ASP A 232 -8.63 -38.02 -0.25
C ASP A 232 -7.56 -37.68 -1.29
N THR A 233 -6.34 -38.15 -1.05
CA THR A 233 -5.32 -38.28 -2.09
C THR A 233 -5.58 -39.56 -2.88
N THR A 234 -6.32 -39.46 -3.98
CA THR A 234 -6.34 -40.51 -4.99
C THR A 234 -5.10 -40.34 -5.89
N PRO A 235 -4.20 -41.33 -6.01
CA PRO A 235 -3.04 -41.25 -6.88
C PRO A 235 -3.44 -41.34 -8.36
N PRO A 236 -2.71 -40.67 -9.28
CA PRO A 236 -2.98 -40.73 -10.71
C PRO A 236 -2.61 -42.09 -11.31
N THR A 237 -3.53 -42.67 -12.07
CA THR A 237 -3.33 -43.86 -12.90
C THR A 237 -2.38 -43.55 -14.06
N PRO A 238 -1.33 -44.36 -14.30
CA PRO A 238 -0.45 -44.19 -15.46
C PRO A 238 -1.17 -44.59 -16.76
N ALA A 239 -1.08 -43.74 -17.78
CA ALA A 239 -1.56 -44.04 -19.13
C ALA A 239 -0.53 -44.92 -19.86
N SER A 240 -1.04 -45.93 -20.57
CA SER A 240 -0.32 -46.83 -21.48
C SER A 240 -0.21 -46.23 -22.88
#